data_AF-A0A5R9FKD5-F1
#
_entry.id   AF-A0A5R9FKD5-F1
#
_cell.length_a   1.000
_cell.length_b   1.000
_cell.length_c   1.000
_cell.angle_alpha   90.00
_cell.angle_beta   90.00
_cell.angle_gamma   90.00
#
_symmetry.space_group_name_H-M   'P 1'
#
loop_
_entity.id
_entity.type
_entity.pdbx_description
1 polymer ?
#
loop_
_entity_poly.entity_id
_entity_poly.type
_entity_poly.pdbx_seq_one_letter_code
_entity_poly.pdbx_strand_id
1 'polypeptide(L)' 'HDADNYGTPNKLTRDDLLDLIRDAGFRPVERNTRYEIIREYEGPDPARREAPQPMRV' A
#
# COMPACT_ATOMS: atom_id res chain seq x y z
N HIS A 1 -19.48 6.56 -6.85
CA HIS A 1 -18.11 6.58 -7.37
C HIS A 1 -17.42 7.64 -6.54
N ASP A 2 -16.97 7.25 -5.35
CA ASP A 2 -16.69 8.16 -4.22
C ASP A 2 -15.23 8.05 -3.76
N ALA A 3 -14.35 7.58 -4.66
CA ALA A 3 -12.94 7.37 -4.36
C ALA A 3 -12.15 8.69 -4.35
N ASP A 4 -12.59 9.70 -5.10
CA ASP A 4 -11.83 10.93 -5.35
C ASP A 4 -11.58 11.78 -4.09
N ASN A 5 -12.37 11.59 -3.03
CA ASN A 5 -12.27 12.37 -1.79
C ASN A 5 -11.32 11.77 -0.74
N TYR A 6 -10.70 10.62 -1.03
CA TYR A 6 -9.67 9.98 -0.17
C TYR A 6 -8.24 10.35 -0.55
N GLY A 7 -8.05 11.34 -1.42
CA GLY A 7 -6.73 11.73 -1.91
C GLY A 7 -6.15 10.73 -2.90
N THR A 8 -6.97 9.90 -3.55
CA THR A 8 -6.51 9.04 -4.64
C THR A 8 -5.92 9.91 -5.74
N PRO A 9 -4.62 9.77 -6.04
CA PRO A 9 -3.96 10.58 -7.04
C PRO A 9 -4.65 10.41 -8.40
N ASN A 10 -4.80 11.51 -9.14
CA ASN A 10 -5.38 11.52 -10.50
C ASN A 10 -4.62 10.60 -11.48
N LYS A 11 -3.41 10.18 -11.11
CA LYS A 11 -2.62 9.12 -11.73
C LYS A 11 -1.86 8.37 -10.64
N LEU A 12 -2.03 7.06 -10.57
CA LEU A 12 -1.27 6.20 -9.66
C LEU A 12 0.02 5.76 -10.36
N THR A 13 1.17 6.28 -9.92
CA THR A 13 2.46 5.79 -10.44
C THR A 13 2.82 4.46 -9.79
N ARG A 14 3.83 3.77 -10.34
CA ARG A 14 4.33 2.51 -9.75
C ARG A 14 4.82 2.73 -8.32
N ASP A 15 5.58 3.79 -8.09
CA ASP A 15 6.16 4.09 -6.78
C ASP A 15 5.07 4.45 -5.77
N ASP A 16 4.06 5.24 -6.18
CA ASP A 16 2.90 5.55 -5.33
C ASP A 16 2.12 4.30 -4.92
N LEU A 17 1.95 3.33 -5.84
CA LEU A 17 1.29 2.06 -5.51
C LEU A 17 2.13 1.23 -4.52
N LEU A 18 3.45 1.19 -4.70
CA LEU A 18 4.34 0.48 -3.78
C LEU A 18 4.32 1.11 -2.38
N ASP A 19 4.31 2.44 -2.29
CA ASP A 19 4.15 3.17 -1.04
C ASP A 19 2.79 2.87 -0.40
N LEU A 20 1.70 2.97 -1.15
CA LEU A 20 0.35 2.71 -0.65
C LEU A 20 0.20 1.29 -0.07
N ILE A 21 0.73 0.27 -0.77
CA ILE A 21 0.67 -1.12 -0.30
C ILE A 21 1.44 -1.27 1.03
N ARG A 22 2.62 -0.64 1.15
CA ARG A 22 3.44 -0.68 2.37
C ARG A 22 2.78 0.04 3.53
N ASP A 23 2.20 1.21 3.29
CA ASP A 23 1.50 2.02 4.29
C ASP A 23 0.25 1.29 4.82
N ALA A 24 -0.43 0.53 3.96
CA ALA A 24 -1.53 -0.37 4.34
C ALA A 24 -1.07 -1.61 5.13
N GLY A 25 0.23 -1.79 5.38
CA GLY A 25 0.76 -2.89 6.17
C GLY A 25 1.00 -4.18 5.38
N PHE A 26 0.96 -4.14 4.05
CA PHE A 26 1.18 -5.30 3.18
C PHE A 26 2.57 -5.30 2.53
N ARG A 27 3.02 -6.48 2.09
CA ARG A 27 4.23 -6.62 1.27
C ARG A 27 3.85 -6.57 -0.22
N PRO A 28 4.39 -5.63 -1.02
CA PRO A 28 4.16 -5.61 -2.46
C PRO A 28 4.87 -6.78 -3.15
N VAL A 29 4.14 -7.45 -4.06
CA VAL A 29 4.68 -8.48 -4.95
C VAL A 29 4.19 -8.25 -6.37
N GLU A 30 5.09 -8.31 -7.33
CA GLU A 30 4.77 -8.22 -8.74
C GLU A 30 4.50 -9.62 -9.28
N ARG A 31 3.41 -9.75 -10.05
CA ARG A 31 2.96 -11.03 -10.59
C ARG A 31 2.77 -10.96 -12.09
N ASN A 32 3.00 -12.09 -12.76
CA ASN A 32 2.57 -12.25 -14.14
C ASN A 32 1.07 -12.61 -14.23
N THR A 33 0.56 -12.81 -15.45
CA THR A 33 -0.86 -13.16 -15.69
C THR A 33 -1.28 -14.53 -15.15
N ARG A 34 -0.32 -15.39 -14.79
CA ARG A 34 -0.55 -16.67 -14.10
C ARG A 34 -0.41 -16.56 -12.58
N TYR A 35 -0.30 -15.34 -12.05
CA TYR A 35 -0.09 -15.05 -10.62
C TYR A 35 1.24 -15.54 -10.04
N GLU A 36 2.19 -15.95 -10.88
CA GLU A 36 3.53 -16.31 -10.45
C GLU A 36 4.27 -15.03 -10.03
N ILE A 37 5.03 -15.10 -8.94
CA ILE A 37 5.79 -13.96 -8.41
C ILE A 37 7.01 -13.75 -9.30
N ILE A 38 7.14 -12.55 -9.86
CA ILE A 38 8.30 -12.14 -10.67
C ILE A 38 9.20 -11.14 -9.94
N ARG A 39 8.70 -10.49 -8.88
CA ARG A 39 9.48 -9.61 -8.01
C ARG A 39 8.83 -9.46 -6.63
N GLU A 40 9.64 -9.47 -5.59
CA GLU A 40 9.24 -9.05 -4.23
C GLU A 40 9.88 -7.70 -3.90
N TYR A 41 9.14 -6.86 -3.19
CA TYR A 41 9.62 -5.58 -2.68
C TYR A 41 9.73 -5.63 -1.16
N GLU A 42 10.36 -4.60 -0.60
CA GLU A 42 10.42 -4.43 0.85
C GLU A 42 9.01 -4.43 1.47
N GLY A 43 8.91 -5.07 2.62
CA GLY A 43 7.66 -5.17 3.37
C GLY A 43 7.22 -3.82 3.97
N PRO A 44 6.14 -3.84 4.76
CA PRO A 44 5.68 -2.64 5.44
C PRO A 44 6.77 -2.12 6.39
N ASP A 45 7.04 -0.81 6.31
CA ASP A 45 7.98 -0.14 7.21
C ASP A 45 7.33 -0.05 8.61
N PRO A 46 7.91 -0.69 9.65
CA PRO A 46 7.37 -0.62 11.01
C PRO A 46 7.32 0.81 11.56
N ALA A 47 8.14 1.73 11.05
CA ALA A 47 8.14 3.14 11.44
C ALA A 47 7.01 3.97 10.79
N ARG A 48 6.44 3.50 9.66
CA ARG A 48 5.34 4.18 8.97
C ARG A 48 3.95 3.81 9.48
N ARG A 49 3.85 2.74 10.27
CA ARG A 49 2.57 2.34 10.85
C ARG A 49 2.17 3.44 11.85
N GLU A 50 1.15 4.23 11.52
CA GLU A 50 0.52 5.13 12.49
C GLU A 50 0.19 4.29 13.71
N ALA A 51 0.74 4.66 14.86
CA ALA A 51 0.48 3.96 16.11
C ALA A 51 -1.04 3.81 16.27
N PRO A 52 -1.54 2.63 16.68
CA PRO A 52 -2.97 2.41 16.81
C PRO A 52 -3.57 3.54 17.63
N GLN A 53 -4.56 4.23 17.06
CA GLN A 53 -5.23 5.33 17.75
C GLN A 53 -5.77 4.79 19.08
N PRO A 54 -5.50 5.46 20.22
CA PRO A 54 -5.95 4.97 21.50
C PRO A 54 -7.47 4.85 21.48
N MET A 55 -7.97 3.67 21.79
CA MET A 55 -9.40 3.42 21.90
C MET A 55 -9.91 4.27 23.07
N ARG A 56 -10.77 5.26 22.81
CA ARG A 56 -11.43 6.01 23.89
C ARG A 56 -12.35 5.05 24.64
N VAL A 57 -12.11 4.90 25.94
CA VAL A 57 -13.00 4.24 26.90
C VAL A 57 -13.85 5.32 27.57
#